data_AF-A0A935HK20-F1
#
_entry.id   AF-A0A935HK20-F1
#
_cell.length_a   1.000
_cell.length_b   1.000
_cell.length_c   1.000
_cell.angle_alpha   90.00
_cell.angle_beta   90.00
_cell.angle_gamma   90.00
#
_symmetry.space_group_name_H-M   'P 1'
#
loop_
_entity.id
_entity.type
_entity.pdbx_description
1 polymer ?
#
loop_
_entity_poly.entity_id
_entity_poly.type
_entity_poly.pdbx_seq_one_letter_code
_entity_poly.pdbx_strand_id
1 'polypeptide(L)'
;MKLYPESAYIQLEFDKVKELLKAHCQCEYAKQKAEQLRIHTYKKFIETELEQSHEYKQLIQNGIHFPNDFVLNLAKELKLLSISGAVLAGDQLMEVRKLAESMEKIFRWFDCERRQAYEGLTEIIKDTY
;
A
#
# COMPACT_ATOMS: atom_id res chain seq x y z
N MET A 1 3.14 -14.87 -19.86
CA MET A 1 4.53 -14.39 -19.85
C MET A 1 5.42 -15.60 -20.11
N LYS A 2 6.33 -15.56 -21.08
CA LYS A 2 7.31 -16.65 -21.28
C LYS A 2 8.53 -16.33 -20.42
N LEU A 3 8.67 -17.02 -19.31
CA LEU A 3 9.84 -16.95 -18.44
C LEU A 3 10.97 -17.78 -19.07
N TYR A 4 12.19 -17.26 -19.09
CA TYR A 4 13.36 -18.02 -19.51
C TYR A 4 14.49 -17.90 -18.49
N PRO A 5 14.92 -19.02 -17.88
CA PRO A 5 14.31 -20.35 -17.96
C PRO A 5 12.87 -20.37 -17.40
N GLU A 6 12.05 -21.35 -17.76
CA GLU A 6 10.68 -21.49 -17.20
C GLU A 6 10.72 -21.65 -15.67
N SER A 7 11.82 -22.19 -15.15
CA SER A 7 12.11 -22.30 -13.72
C SER A 7 12.49 -20.98 -13.04
N ALA A 8 12.60 -19.86 -13.76
CA ALA A 8 13.01 -18.58 -13.16
C ALA A 8 12.10 -18.18 -11.98
N TYR A 9 10.80 -18.44 -12.07
CA TYR A 9 9.87 -18.16 -10.96
C TYR A 9 10.19 -18.95 -9.69
N ILE A 10 10.54 -20.23 -9.86
CA ILE A 10 10.91 -21.14 -8.77
C ILE A 10 12.31 -20.80 -8.24
N GLN A 11 13.26 -20.53 -9.14
CA GLN A 11 14.64 -20.21 -8.79
C GLN A 11 14.78 -18.86 -8.07
N LEU A 12 13.91 -17.90 -8.40
CA LEU A 12 13.87 -16.60 -7.75
C LEU A 12 13.14 -16.64 -6.40
N GLU A 13 12.57 -17.80 -6.01
CA GLU A 13 11.72 -17.97 -4.83
C GLU A 13 10.64 -16.87 -4.72
N PHE A 14 10.10 -16.40 -5.85
CA PHE A 14 9.19 -15.25 -5.86
C PHE A 14 7.91 -15.52 -5.06
N ASP A 15 7.42 -16.76 -5.08
CA ASP A 15 6.32 -17.20 -4.22
C ASP A 15 6.61 -16.98 -2.75
N LYS A 16 7.81 -17.31 -2.30
CA LYS A 16 8.21 -17.17 -0.89
C LYS A 16 8.30 -15.70 -0.48
N VAL A 17 8.78 -14.83 -1.38
CA VAL A 17 8.75 -13.38 -1.16
C VAL A 17 7.30 -12.89 -1.01
N LYS A 18 6.38 -13.36 -1.84
CA LYS A 18 4.95 -13.01 -1.74
C LYS A 18 4.34 -13.48 -0.43
N GLU A 19 4.63 -14.71 0.00
CA GLU A 19 4.17 -15.26 1.27
C GLU A 19 4.65 -14.43 2.46
N LEU A 20 5.95 -14.11 2.50
CA LEU A 20 6.53 -13.26 3.54
C LEU A 20 5.91 -11.85 3.54
N LEU A 21 5.80 -11.23 2.36
CA LEU A 21 5.18 -9.91 2.21
C LEU A 21 3.74 -9.91 2.72
N LYS A 22 2.95 -10.93 2.33
CA LYS A 22 1.56 -11.10 2.76
C LYS A 22 1.44 -11.27 4.28
N ALA A 23 2.38 -11.98 4.92
CA ALA A 23 2.41 -12.13 6.37
C ALA A 23 2.63 -10.79 7.11
N HIS A 24 3.34 -9.84 6.49
CA HIS A 24 3.56 -8.50 7.04
C HIS A 24 2.44 -7.49 6.70
N CYS A 25 1.47 -7.85 5.86
CA CYS A 25 0.39 -6.96 5.45
C CYS A 25 -0.66 -6.74 6.57
N GLN A 26 -0.95 -5.48 6.87
CA GLN A 26 -1.83 -5.07 7.98
C GLN A 26 -3.32 -5.02 7.62
N CYS A 27 -3.67 -5.00 6.32
CA CYS A 27 -5.06 -5.02 5.87
C CYS A 27 -5.31 -6.05 4.76
N GLU A 28 -6.59 -6.39 4.57
CA GLU A 28 -7.01 -7.34 3.54
C GLU A 28 -6.67 -6.87 2.13
N TYR A 29 -6.80 -5.57 1.87
CA TYR A 29 -6.39 -4.97 0.60
C TYR A 29 -4.89 -5.19 0.31
N ALA A 30 -4.03 -4.96 1.30
CA ALA A 30 -2.59 -5.17 1.16
C ALA A 30 -2.25 -6.66 0.94
N LYS A 31 -2.93 -7.58 1.65
CA LYS A 31 -2.78 -9.03 1.45
C LYS A 31 -3.15 -9.45 0.03
N GLN A 32 -4.26 -8.94 -0.50
CA GLN A 32 -4.69 -9.21 -1.88
C GLN A 32 -3.69 -8.65 -2.90
N LYS A 33 -3.16 -7.44 -2.66
CA LYS A 33 -2.13 -6.84 -3.52
C LYS A 33 -0.84 -7.66 -3.52
N ALA A 34 -0.40 -8.16 -2.36
CA ALA A 34 0.76 -9.04 -2.26
C ALA A 34 0.54 -10.39 -2.97
N GLU A 35 -0.66 -10.97 -2.84
CA GLU A 35 -1.04 -12.22 -3.53
C GLU A 35 -1.05 -12.05 -5.06
N GLN A 36 -1.49 -10.89 -5.55
CA GLN A 36 -1.58 -10.60 -6.98
C GLN A 36 -0.27 -10.08 -7.59
N LEU A 37 0.77 -9.93 -6.77
CA LEU A 37 2.09 -9.50 -7.25
C LEU A 37 2.59 -10.47 -8.32
N ARG A 38 3.03 -9.91 -9.44
CA ARG A 38 3.54 -10.63 -10.60
C ARG A 38 4.86 -10.03 -11.03
N ILE A 39 5.70 -10.86 -11.64
CA ILE A 39 6.90 -10.35 -12.31
C ILE A 39 6.46 -9.52 -13.52
N HIS A 40 6.91 -8.27 -13.56
CA HIS A 40 6.69 -7.38 -14.69
C HIS A 40 7.86 -7.47 -15.67
N THR A 41 7.57 -7.30 -16.96
CA THR A 41 8.60 -7.20 -18.03
C THR A 41 8.71 -5.79 -18.61
N TYR A 42 7.78 -4.91 -18.25
CA TYR A 42 7.80 -3.52 -18.71
C TYR A 42 8.63 -2.68 -17.75
N LYS A 43 9.76 -2.18 -18.25
CA LYS A 43 10.77 -1.45 -17.50
C LYS A 43 10.20 -0.35 -16.61
N LYS A 44 9.28 0.48 -17.12
CA LYS A 44 8.69 1.59 -16.37
C LYS A 44 8.01 1.13 -15.09
N PHE A 45 7.23 0.05 -15.12
CA PHE A 45 6.57 -0.46 -13.91
C PHE A 45 7.59 -0.97 -12.89
N ILE A 46 8.63 -1.66 -13.37
CA ILE A 46 9.69 -2.21 -12.51
C ILE A 46 10.44 -1.07 -11.81
N GLU A 47 10.83 -0.03 -12.55
CA GLU A 47 11.55 1.13 -12.00
C GLU A 47 10.70 1.85 -10.95
N THR A 48 9.43 2.13 -11.24
CA THR A 48 8.52 2.80 -10.30
C THR A 48 8.32 1.98 -9.01
N GLU A 49 8.06 0.67 -9.10
CA GLU A 49 7.85 -0.17 -7.91
C GLU A 49 9.13 -0.34 -7.08
N LEU A 50 10.30 -0.44 -7.73
CA LEU A 50 11.59 -0.51 -7.04
C LEU A 50 11.93 0.80 -6.34
N GLU A 51 11.70 1.94 -6.99
CA GLU A 51 11.93 3.27 -6.43
C GLU A 51 11.05 3.51 -5.20
N GLN A 52 9.75 3.27 -5.31
CA GLN A 52 8.81 3.36 -4.18
C GLN A 52 9.24 2.49 -2.99
N SER A 53 9.65 1.25 -3.27
CA SER A 53 10.11 0.31 -2.23
C SER A 53 11.42 0.77 -1.60
N HIS A 54 12.32 1.34 -2.41
CA HIS A 54 13.62 1.84 -1.96
C HIS A 54 13.46 3.07 -1.05
N GLU A 55 12.67 4.05 -1.48
CA GLU A 55 12.38 5.25 -0.71
C GLU A 55 11.71 4.90 0.63
N TYR A 56 10.70 4.04 0.61
CA TYR A 56 10.04 3.61 1.84
C TYR A 56 10.99 2.87 2.80
N LYS A 57 11.89 2.03 2.26
CA LYS A 57 12.95 1.40 3.05
C LYS A 57 13.90 2.42 3.66
N GLN A 58 14.28 3.48 2.93
CA GLN A 58 15.12 4.54 3.48
C GLN A 58 14.46 5.25 4.65
N LEU A 59 13.14 5.50 4.59
CA LEU A 59 12.40 6.07 5.73
C LEU A 59 12.60 5.24 6.99
N ILE A 60 12.41 3.93 6.89
CA ILE A 60 12.58 2.99 8.01
C ILE A 60 14.03 3.00 8.51
N GLN A 61 15.01 2.92 7.62
CA GLN A 61 16.43 2.84 7.99
C GLN A 61 16.94 4.12 8.65
N ASN A 62 16.43 5.28 8.21
CA ASN A 62 16.79 6.59 8.76
C ASN A 62 15.97 6.95 10.00
N GLY A 63 15.07 6.07 10.46
CA GLY A 63 14.21 6.33 11.62
C GLY A 63 13.21 7.47 11.39
N ILE A 64 12.89 7.78 10.13
CA ILE A 64 11.91 8.80 9.77
C ILE A 64 10.53 8.20 9.96
N HIS A 65 9.76 8.75 10.90
CA HIS A 65 8.39 8.32 11.14
C HIS A 65 7.51 8.68 9.92
N PHE A 66 6.79 7.67 9.41
CA PHE A 66 5.76 7.82 8.39
C PHE A 66 4.40 7.57 9.05
N PRO A 67 3.41 8.47 8.89
CA PRO A 67 2.18 8.45 9.69
C PRO A 67 1.14 7.44 9.16
N ASN A 68 1.48 6.15 9.18
CA ASN A 68 0.61 5.04 8.81
C ASN A 68 0.13 4.22 10.02
N ASP A 69 0.06 4.86 11.20
CA ASP A 69 -0.17 4.17 12.48
C ASP A 69 -1.56 3.52 12.58
N PHE A 70 -2.51 3.94 11.76
CA PHE A 70 -3.88 3.43 11.77
C PHE A 70 -4.27 2.82 10.43
N VAL A 71 -4.50 1.50 10.43
CA VAL A 71 -4.94 0.74 9.27
C VAL A 71 -6.26 0.07 9.58
N LEU A 72 -7.31 0.45 8.85
CA LEU A 72 -8.67 -0.07 9.02
C LEU A 72 -9.11 -0.87 7.79
N ASN A 73 -9.69 -2.05 8.01
CA ASN A 73 -10.35 -2.81 6.96
C ASN A 73 -11.84 -2.41 6.88
N LEU A 74 -12.18 -1.55 5.92
CA LEU A 74 -13.53 -1.03 5.70
C LEU A 74 -14.45 -1.95 4.88
N ALA A 75 -14.01 -3.15 4.48
CA ALA A 75 -14.76 -3.97 3.52
C ALA A 75 -16.18 -4.32 4.03
N LYS A 76 -16.36 -4.51 5.34
CA LYS A 76 -17.66 -4.83 5.94
C LYS A 76 -18.57 -3.61 5.97
N GLU A 77 -18.04 -2.47 6.38
CA GLU A 77 -18.75 -1.18 6.49
C GLU A 77 -19.21 -0.71 5.10
N LEU A 78 -18.34 -0.80 4.09
CA LEU A 78 -18.68 -0.47 2.70
C LEU A 78 -19.77 -1.40 2.14
N LYS A 79 -19.73 -2.68 2.47
CA LYS A 79 -20.77 -3.64 2.09
C LYS A 79 -22.10 -3.36 2.81
N LEU A 80 -22.06 -2.87 4.04
CA LEU A 80 -23.26 -2.46 4.76
C LEU A 80 -23.87 -1.22 4.10
N LEU A 81 -23.06 -0.22 3.79
CA LEU A 81 -23.48 1.03 3.14
C LEU A 81 -24.04 0.84 1.72
N SER A 82 -23.70 -0.25 1.03
CA SER A 82 -24.29 -0.56 -0.28
C SER A 82 -25.73 -1.08 -0.19
N ILE A 83 -26.21 -1.43 1.00
CA ILE A 83 -27.59 -1.87 1.25
C ILE A 83 -28.45 -0.64 1.54
N SER A 84 -29.52 -0.46 0.76
CA SER A 84 -30.45 0.66 0.95
C SER A 84 -31.09 0.62 2.34
N GLY A 85 -31.08 1.76 3.04
CA GLY A 85 -31.63 1.90 4.40
C GLY A 85 -30.70 1.42 5.52
N ALA A 86 -29.51 0.89 5.20
CA ALA A 86 -28.53 0.54 6.21
C ALA A 86 -27.82 1.78 6.77
N VAL A 87 -27.45 1.72 8.05
CA VAL A 87 -26.75 2.79 8.77
C VAL A 87 -25.53 2.23 9.48
N LEU A 88 -24.49 3.05 9.62
CA LEU A 88 -23.34 2.73 10.47
C LEU A 88 -23.69 3.02 11.93
N ALA A 89 -23.25 2.14 12.83
CA ALA A 89 -23.28 2.42 14.26
C ALA A 89 -22.28 3.55 14.60
N GLY A 90 -22.48 4.20 15.77
CA GLY A 90 -21.60 5.29 16.23
C GLY A 90 -20.12 4.88 16.27
N ASP A 91 -19.81 3.70 16.79
CA ASP A 91 -18.44 3.19 16.85
C ASP A 91 -17.84 2.97 15.45
N GLN A 92 -18.62 2.47 14.49
CA GLN A 92 -18.17 2.29 13.12
C GLN A 92 -17.86 3.64 12.45
N LEU A 93 -18.69 4.65 12.71
CA LEU A 93 -18.44 6.00 12.22
C LEU A 93 -17.18 6.61 12.85
N MET A 94 -16.92 6.32 14.13
CA MET A 94 -15.68 6.75 14.80
C MET A 94 -14.44 6.13 14.17
N GLU A 95 -14.48 4.86 13.77
CA GLU A 95 -13.37 4.21 13.05
C GLU A 95 -13.14 4.84 11.66
N VAL A 96 -14.22 5.15 10.93
CA VAL A 96 -14.13 5.89 9.65
C VAL A 96 -13.48 7.26 9.85
N ARG A 97 -13.87 7.98 10.91
CA ARG A 97 -13.27 9.27 11.26
C ARG A 97 -11.77 9.14 11.54
N LYS A 98 -11.36 8.17 12.37
CA LYS A 98 -9.93 7.91 12.66
C LYS A 98 -9.14 7.61 11.39
N LEU A 99 -9.75 6.88 10.45
CA LEU A 99 -9.12 6.61 9.15
C LEU A 99 -8.90 7.90 8.36
N ALA A 100 -9.90 8.78 8.29
CA ALA A 100 -9.79 10.06 7.62
C ALA A 100 -8.71 10.96 8.27
N GLU A 101 -8.67 11.03 9.59
CA GLU A 101 -7.62 11.75 10.34
C GLU A 101 -6.23 11.16 10.09
N SER A 102 -6.10 9.83 9.93
CA SER A 102 -4.84 9.20 9.57
C SER A 102 -4.42 9.53 8.13
N MET A 103 -5.36 9.51 7.18
CA MET A 103 -5.10 9.90 5.79
C MET A 103 -4.63 11.35 5.70
N GLU A 104 -5.28 12.27 6.44
CA GLU A 104 -4.87 13.67 6.50
C GLU A 104 -3.41 13.81 6.97
N LYS A 105 -2.99 13.07 7.99
CA LYS A 105 -1.58 13.08 8.46
C LYS A 105 -0.62 12.62 7.37
N ILE A 106 -0.98 11.61 6.57
CA ILE A 106 -0.17 11.17 5.43
C ILE A 106 0.00 12.32 4.43
N PHE A 107 -1.09 12.98 4.02
CA PHE A 107 -0.98 14.12 3.09
C PHE A 107 -0.16 15.27 3.64
N ARG A 108 -0.32 15.60 4.92
CA ARG A 108 0.47 16.65 5.59
C ARG A 108 1.94 16.29 5.73
N TRP A 109 2.28 15.01 5.77
CA TRP A 109 3.66 14.56 5.82
C TRP A 109 4.40 14.85 4.51
N PHE A 110 3.73 14.82 3.36
CA PHE A 110 4.30 15.21 2.07
C PHE A 110 4.35 16.73 1.89
N ASP A 111 5.27 17.40 2.62
CA ASP A 111 5.62 18.80 2.40
C ASP A 111 6.46 19.01 1.12
N CYS A 112 6.77 20.25 0.77
CA CYS A 112 7.53 20.56 -0.46
C CYS A 112 8.90 19.89 -0.51
N GLU A 113 9.60 19.78 0.62
CA GLU A 113 10.94 19.18 0.66
C GLU A 113 10.86 17.66 0.49
N ARG A 114 9.93 17.01 1.20
CA ARG A 114 9.72 15.56 1.12
C ARG A 114 9.16 15.12 -0.22
N ARG A 115 8.36 15.96 -0.89
CA ARG A 115 7.91 15.69 -2.26
C ARG A 115 9.06 15.66 -3.26
N GLN A 116 10.09 16.47 -3.06
CA GLN A 116 11.29 16.47 -3.88
C GLN A 116 12.25 15.34 -3.49
N ALA A 117 12.31 14.99 -2.20
CA ALA A 117 13.20 13.94 -1.70
C ALA A 117 12.68 12.52 -1.98
N TYR A 118 11.36 12.34 -2.08
CA TYR A 118 10.69 11.05 -2.27
C TYR A 118 9.72 11.12 -3.46
N GLU A 119 10.26 11.27 -4.67
CA GLU A 119 9.47 11.42 -5.90
C GLU A 119 8.62 10.17 -6.18
N GLY A 120 9.18 8.97 -5.96
CA GLY A 120 8.49 7.71 -6.18
C GLY A 120 7.25 7.54 -5.29
N LEU A 121 7.38 7.85 -4.00
CA LEU A 121 6.28 7.86 -3.04
C LEU A 121 5.27 8.98 -3.32
N THR A 122 5.74 10.13 -3.81
CA THR A 122 4.87 11.26 -4.19
C THR A 122 3.98 10.91 -5.38
N GLU A 123 4.47 10.12 -6.33
CA GLU A 123 3.66 9.67 -7.48
C GLU A 123 2.43 8.85 -7.02
N ILE A 124 2.49 8.16 -5.87
CA ILE A 124 1.36 7.38 -5.33
C ILE A 124 0.18 8.28 -4.94
N ILE A 125 0.45 9.49 -4.43
CA ILE A 125 -0.57 10.42 -3.96
C ILE A 125 -0.98 11.46 -5.02
N LYS A 126 -0.45 11.36 -6.23
CA LYS A 126 -0.64 12.37 -7.28
C LYS A 126 -2.04 12.42 -7.88
N ASP A 127 -2.78 11.31 -7.81
CA ASP A 127 -4.13 11.20 -8.37
C ASP A 127 -5.21 11.18 -7.28
N THR A 128 -4.87 11.53 -6.04
CA THR A 128 -5.78 11.40 -4.88
C THR A 128 -6.34 12.72 -4.37
N TYR A 129 -6.08 13.84 -5.06
CA TYR A 129 -6.58 15.18 -4.74
C TYR A 129 -7.54 15.74 -5.81
#